data_AF-A0A961EJM2-F1
#
_entry.id   AF-A0A961EJM2-F1
#
_cell.length_a   1.000
_cell.length_b   1.000
_cell.length_c   1.000
_cell.angle_alpha   90.00
_cell.angle_beta   90.00
_cell.angle_gamma   90.00
#
_symmetry.space_group_name_H-M   'P 1'
#
loop_
_entity.id
_entity.type
_entity.pdbx_description
1 polymer ?
#
loop_
_entity_poly.entity_id
_entity_poly.type
_entity_poly.pdbx_seq_one_letter_code
_entity_poly.pdbx_strand_id
1 'polypeptide(L)'
;MARATTQAGSTKPGSTRPAGPALDIDALLADPGKRIIVCCGSGGVGKTTTAAALGLRAAESGRRVVVLTIDPALRLAQSLGLTALDNTPRPVSGIDTSAGGSMDAMMLDMK
;
A
#
# COMPACT_ATOMS: atom_id res chain seq x y z
N MET A 1 -32.28 -14.08 48.16
CA MET A 1 -32.25 -14.65 46.80
C MET A 1 -31.49 -13.66 45.92
N ALA A 2 -30.17 -13.83 45.79
CA ALA A 2 -29.47 -14.62 44.76
C ALA A 2 -28.94 -13.70 43.64
N ARG A 3 -27.61 -13.59 43.63
CA ARG A 3 -26.75 -12.88 42.67
C ARG A 3 -26.91 -13.41 41.25
N ALA A 4 -26.66 -12.55 40.25
CA ALA A 4 -25.88 -12.91 39.07
C ALA A 4 -25.29 -11.64 38.41
N THR A 5 -24.13 -11.23 38.92
CA THR A 5 -23.19 -10.36 38.21
C THR A 5 -22.53 -11.17 37.09
N THR A 6 -22.77 -10.82 35.84
CA THR A 6 -22.06 -11.41 34.69
C THR A 6 -20.61 -10.90 34.69
N GLN A 7 -19.68 -11.83 34.85
CA GLN A 7 -18.25 -11.62 34.89
C GLN A 7 -17.74 -11.34 33.47
N ALA A 8 -17.31 -10.10 33.19
CA ALA A 8 -16.56 -9.79 31.98
C ALA A 8 -15.19 -10.47 32.08
N GLY A 9 -14.90 -11.34 31.10
CA GLY A 9 -13.68 -12.13 31.03
C GLY A 9 -12.42 -11.26 31.06
N SER A 10 -11.43 -11.70 31.81
CA SER A 10 -10.12 -11.06 31.91
C SER A 10 -9.39 -11.11 30.56
N THR A 11 -9.23 -9.99 29.89
CA THR A 11 -8.23 -9.84 28.83
C THR A 11 -6.85 -9.82 29.48
N LYS A 12 -5.98 -10.78 29.13
CA LYS A 12 -4.56 -10.75 29.48
C LYS A 12 -3.98 -9.39 29.10
N PRO A 13 -3.17 -8.73 29.95
CA PRO A 13 -2.48 -7.51 29.56
C PRO A 13 -1.47 -7.86 28.48
N GLY A 14 -1.85 -7.64 27.22
CA GLY A 14 -0.96 -7.73 26.07
C GLY A 14 0.14 -6.69 26.21
N SER A 15 1.38 -7.11 25.98
CA SER A 15 2.59 -6.28 26.07
C SER A 15 2.38 -4.91 25.41
N THR A 16 2.46 -3.83 26.18
CA THR A 16 2.52 -2.46 25.66
C THR A 16 3.87 -2.25 25.01
N ARG A 17 4.00 -2.63 23.73
CA ARG A 17 5.13 -2.19 22.91
C ARG A 17 5.04 -0.65 22.87
N PRO A 18 6.11 0.09 23.21
CA PRO A 18 6.08 1.53 23.02
C PRO A 18 5.68 1.80 21.57
N ALA A 19 4.65 2.61 21.37
CA ALA A 19 4.27 3.06 20.04
C ALA A 19 5.48 3.81 19.50
N GLY A 20 6.20 3.19 18.56
CA GLY A 20 7.24 3.87 17.82
C GLY A 20 6.65 5.12 17.14
N PRO A 21 7.49 6.06 16.69
CA PRO A 21 7.00 7.21 15.97
C PRO A 21 6.08 6.76 14.83
N ALA A 22 4.91 7.39 14.75
CA ALA A 22 3.98 7.11 13.66
C ALA A 22 4.68 7.39 12.33
N LEU A 23 4.54 6.47 11.38
CA LEU A 23 5.09 6.67 10.05
C LEU A 23 4.25 7.70 9.31
N ASP A 24 4.81 8.89 9.11
CA ASP A 24 4.20 9.92 8.27
C ASP A 24 4.41 9.58 6.79
N ILE A 25 3.36 9.03 6.18
CA ILE A 25 3.37 8.62 4.78
C ILE A 25 3.43 9.83 3.85
N ASP A 26 2.74 10.92 4.19
CA ASP A 26 2.64 12.06 3.31
C ASP A 26 3.97 12.81 3.24
N ALA A 27 4.64 12.98 4.38
CA ALA A 27 6.01 13.51 4.41
C ALA A 27 7.00 12.62 3.66
N LEU A 28 6.88 11.29 3.80
CA LEU A 28 7.72 10.34 3.07
C LEU A 28 7.53 10.43 1.55
N LEU A 29 6.28 10.59 1.10
CA LEU A 29 5.94 10.72 -0.32
C LEU A 29 6.30 12.10 -0.86
N ALA A 30 6.21 13.16 -0.07
CA ALA A 30 6.56 14.52 -0.49
C ALA A 30 8.06 14.75 -0.64
N ASP A 31 8.91 14.00 0.07
CA ASP A 31 10.37 14.13 0.00
C ASP A 31 10.92 13.68 -1.37
N PRO A 32 11.47 14.60 -2.21
CA PRO A 32 12.03 14.25 -3.51
C PRO A 32 13.31 13.40 -3.40
N GLY A 33 13.98 13.40 -2.25
CA GLY A 33 15.11 12.52 -1.94
C GLY A 33 14.72 11.05 -1.85
N LYS A 34 13.44 10.75 -1.58
CA LYS A 34 12.89 9.39 -1.55
C LYS A 34 12.38 9.00 -2.92
N ARG A 35 13.23 8.27 -3.65
CA ARG A 35 12.95 7.83 -5.03
C ARG A 35 12.45 6.39 -5.15
N ILE A 36 12.76 5.55 -4.17
CA ILE A 36 12.39 4.13 -4.16
C ILE A 36 11.76 3.79 -2.81
N ILE A 37 10.57 3.19 -2.85
CA ILE A 37 9.86 2.67 -1.68
C ILE A 37 9.65 1.18 -1.92
N VAL A 38 10.09 0.36 -0.97
CA VAL A 38 9.96 -1.09 -1.06
C VAL A 38 9.00 -1.57 0.03
N CYS A 39 7.87 -2.17 -0.38
CA CYS A 39 6.93 -2.79 0.53
C CYS A 39 7.39 -4.22 0.85
N CYS A 40 7.91 -4.45 2.06
CA CYS A 40 8.40 -5.74 2.54
C CYS A 40 7.47 -6.36 3.59
N GLY A 41 7.49 -7.69 3.71
CA GLY A 41 6.65 -8.43 4.65
C GLY A 41 6.33 -9.86 4.19
N SER A 42 5.74 -10.67 5.07
CA SER A 42 5.35 -12.05 4.78
C SER A 42 4.27 -12.16 3.68
N GLY A 43 4.01 -13.37 3.19
CA GLY A 43 2.95 -13.61 2.20
C GLY A 43 1.57 -13.19 2.72
N GLY A 44 0.74 -12.58 1.87
CA GLY A 44 -0.65 -12.25 2.21
C GLY A 44 -0.88 -11.02 3.10
N VAL A 45 0.15 -10.30 3.55
CA VAL A 45 -0.01 -9.12 4.44
C VAL A 45 -0.44 -7.82 3.75
N GLY A 46 -0.77 -7.87 2.46
CA GLY A 46 -1.26 -6.70 1.71
C GLY A 46 -0.20 -5.84 1.01
N LYS A 47 1.06 -6.31 0.89
CA LYS A 47 2.16 -5.55 0.24
C LYS A 47 1.79 -4.92 -1.10
N THR A 48 1.17 -5.69 -1.99
CA THR A 48 0.78 -5.23 -3.33
C THR A 48 -0.26 -4.12 -3.26
N THR A 49 -1.26 -4.29 -2.41
CA THR A 49 -2.32 -3.29 -2.18
C THR A 49 -1.75 -2.02 -1.55
N THR A 50 -0.85 -2.16 -0.58
CA THR A 50 -0.14 -1.02 0.02
C THR A 50 0.72 -0.29 -1.00
N ALA A 51 1.47 -1.00 -1.86
CA ALA A 51 2.28 -0.39 -2.91
C ALA A 51 1.40 0.38 -3.91
N ALA A 52 0.26 -0.19 -4.31
CA ALA A 52 -0.71 0.48 -5.17
C ALA A 52 -1.26 1.78 -4.53
N ALA A 53 -1.66 1.72 -3.26
CA ALA A 53 -2.18 2.87 -2.53
C ALA A 53 -1.12 3.98 -2.33
N LEU A 54 0.13 3.61 -2.04
CA LEU A 54 1.24 4.57 -1.93
C LEU A 54 1.52 5.25 -3.27
N GLY A 55 1.52 4.49 -4.37
CA GLY A 55 1.68 5.02 -5.72
C GLY A 55 0.55 5.98 -6.09
N LEU A 56 -0.70 5.59 -5.84
CA LEU A 56 -1.87 6.43 -6.07
C LEU A 56 -1.74 7.76 -5.31
N ARG A 57 -1.48 7.71 -3.99
CA ARG A 57 -1.36 8.92 -3.17
C ARG A 57 -0.22 9.82 -3.63
N ALA A 58 0.90 9.24 -4.05
CA ALA A 58 2.04 10.00 -4.58
C ALA A 58 1.69 10.71 -5.89
N ALA A 59 0.97 10.03 -6.79
CA ALA A 59 0.50 10.59 -8.05
C ALA A 59 -0.50 11.73 -7.84
N GLU A 60 -1.47 11.54 -6.93
CA GLU A 60 -2.42 12.59 -6.53
C GLU A 60 -1.71 13.80 -5.92
N SER A 61 -0.55 13.60 -5.30
CA SER A 61 0.29 14.67 -4.73
C SER A 61 1.25 15.31 -5.76
N GLY A 62 1.11 15.02 -7.06
CA GLY A 62 1.90 15.64 -8.12
C GLY A 62 3.15 14.87 -8.54
N ARG A 63 3.40 13.66 -8.00
CA ARG A 63 4.57 12.86 -8.38
C ARG A 63 4.29 12.03 -9.62
N ARG A 64 5.35 11.80 -10.40
CA ARG A 64 5.35 10.78 -11.46
C ARG A 64 5.91 9.49 -10.88
N VAL A 65 5.09 8.45 -10.82
CA VAL A 65 5.43 7.20 -10.15
C VAL A 65 5.12 5.99 -11.02
N VAL A 66 5.88 4.92 -10.80
CA VAL A 66 5.58 3.59 -11.35
C VAL A 66 5.49 2.60 -10.20
N VAL A 67 4.41 1.80 -10.17
CA VAL A 67 4.27 0.69 -9.22
C VAL A 67 4.63 -0.62 -9.92
N LEU A 68 5.65 -1.27 -9.37
CA LEU A 68 6.17 -2.55 -9.83
C LEU A 68 5.63 -3.68 -8.95
N THR A 69 5.10 -4.74 -9.55
CA THR A 69 4.89 -6.03 -8.87
C THR A 69 5.72 -7.14 -9.53
N ILE A 70 6.04 -8.17 -8.75
CA ILE A 70 6.63 -9.43 -9.24
C ILE A 70 5.65 -10.62 -9.09
N ASP A 71 4.44 -10.35 -8.60
CA ASP A 71 3.43 -11.38 -8.31
C ASP A 71 2.72 -11.82 -9.61
N PRO A 72 2.89 -13.07 -10.07
CA PRO A 72 2.24 -13.58 -11.28
C PRO A 72 0.71 -13.67 -11.15
N ALA A 73 0.16 -13.59 -9.93
CA ALA A 73 -1.27 -13.69 -9.68
C ALA A 73 -2.08 -12.43 -10.08
N LEU A 74 -1.46 -11.48 -10.79
CA LEU A 74 -2.11 -10.25 -11.31
C LEU A 74 -2.80 -9.39 -10.23
N ARG A 75 -2.40 -9.53 -8.96
CA ARG A 75 -3.03 -8.80 -7.84
C ARG A 75 -2.97 -7.28 -7.99
N LEU A 76 -1.87 -6.77 -8.57
CA LEU A 76 -1.73 -5.33 -8.84
C LEU A 76 -2.73 -4.87 -9.91
N ALA A 77 -2.83 -5.63 -11.01
CA ALA A 77 -3.77 -5.32 -12.08
C ALA A 77 -5.21 -5.27 -11.56
N GLN A 78 -5.62 -6.28 -10.77
CA GLN A 78 -6.92 -6.31 -10.11
C GLN A 78 -7.14 -5.13 -9.15
N SER A 79 -6.13 -4.75 -8.37
CA SER A 79 -6.23 -3.61 -7.44
C SER A 79 -6.41 -2.27 -8.16
N LEU A 80 -5.94 -2.17 -9.41
CA LEU A 80 -5.96 -0.95 -10.23
C LEU A 80 -7.03 -0.98 -11.33
N GLY A 81 -7.84 -2.04 -11.42
CA GLY A 81 -8.84 -2.19 -12.48
C GLY A 81 -8.26 -2.43 -13.88
N LEU A 82 -7.02 -2.93 -13.97
CA LEU A 82 -6.33 -3.23 -15.22
C LEU A 82 -6.56 -4.70 -15.62
N THR A 83 -6.63 -4.95 -16.93
CA THR A 83 -6.85 -6.30 -17.49
C THR A 83 -5.57 -7.13 -17.56
N ALA A 84 -4.42 -6.48 -17.78
CA ALA A 84 -3.11 -7.14 -17.83
C ALA A 84 -1.98 -6.15 -17.51
N LEU A 85 -0.88 -6.70 -16.99
CA LEU A 85 0.39 -6.00 -16.80
C LEU A 85 1.52 -6.86 -17.39
N ASP A 86 2.53 -6.22 -17.94
CA ASP A 86 3.72 -6.84 -18.50
C ASP A 86 4.98 -6.04 -18.10
N ASN A 87 6.11 -6.36 -18.71
CA ASN A 87 7.41 -5.70 -18.50
C ASN A 87 7.47 -4.24 -19.01
N THR A 88 6.36 -3.67 -19.45
CA THR A 88 6.23 -2.28 -19.91
C THR A 88 5.35 -1.48 -18.95
N PRO A 89 5.79 -0.29 -18.50
CA PRO A 89 4.93 0.63 -17.76
C PRO A 89 3.65 0.96 -18.54
N ARG A 90 2.50 0.80 -17.89
CA ARG A 90 1.19 1.16 -18.44
C ARG A 90 0.54 2.23 -17.56
N PRO A 91 0.00 3.32 -18.14
CA PRO A 91 -0.64 4.37 -17.37
C PRO A 91 -1.90 3.86 -16.69
N VAL A 92 -2.10 4.31 -15.46
CA VAL A 92 -3.32 4.06 -14.67
C VAL A 92 -4.26 5.25 -14.85
N SER A 93 -5.40 5.01 -15.48
CA SER A 93 -6.44 6.02 -15.67
C SER A 93 -7.39 6.12 -14.47
N GLY A 94 -8.11 7.24 -14.35
CA GLY A 94 -9.15 7.39 -13.33
C GLY A 94 -8.65 7.79 -11.94
N ILE A 95 -7.42 8.31 -11.86
CA ILE A 95 -6.82 8.88 -10.64
C ILE A 95 -6.90 10.41 -10.70
N ASP A 96 -6.92 11.08 -9.54
CA ASP A 96 -6.85 12.54 -9.49
C ASP A 96 -5.42 12.99 -9.83
N THR A 97 -5.24 13.69 -10.96
CA THR A 97 -3.96 14.26 -11.39
C THR A 97 -3.97 15.78 -11.39
N SER A 98 -4.89 16.42 -10.65
CA SER A 98 -5.01 17.88 -10.58
C SER A 98 -3.72 18.57 -10.13
N ALA A 99 -2.91 17.90 -9.31
CA ALA A 99 -1.57 18.35 -8.89
C ALA A 99 -0.45 18.12 -9.93
N GLY A 100 -0.76 17.60 -11.12
CA GLY A 100 0.19 17.39 -12.21
C GLY A 100 0.99 16.08 -12.15
N GLY A 101 0.58 15.13 -11.30
CA GLY A 101 1.23 13.82 -11.18
C GLY A 101 0.73 12.78 -12.17
N SER A 102 1.36 11.61 -12.16
CA SER A 102 0.97 10.47 -13.00
C SER A 102 1.38 9.15 -12.35
N MET A 103 0.62 8.10 -12.62
CA MET A 103 0.91 6.75 -12.14
C MET A 103 0.94 5.77 -13.30
N ASP A 104 2.03 5.03 -13.39
CA ASP A 104 2.13 3.82 -14.21
C ASP A 104 2.15 2.57 -13.33
N ALA A 105 1.77 1.44 -13.89
CA ALA A 105 1.90 0.13 -13.27
C ALA A 105 2.61 -0.84 -14.22
N MET A 106 3.44 -1.72 -13.68
CA MET A 106 4.11 -2.77 -14.46
C MET A 106 4.32 -4.03 -13.63
N MET A 107 4.50 -5.15 -14.31
CA MET A 107 4.80 -6.44 -13.70
C MET A 107 6.12 -6.96 -14.25
N LEU A 108 7.07 -7.27 -13.37
CA LEU A 108 8.32 -7.89 -13.77
C LEU A 108 8.07 -9.37 -14.13
N ASP A 109 8.18 -9.71 -15.41
CA ASP A 109 8.26 -11.10 -15.89
C ASP A 109 9.74 -11.51 -15.91
N MET A 110 10.08 -12.58 -15.19
CA MET A 110 11.44 -13.07 -14.99
C MET A 110 11.79 -14.22 -15.95
N LYS A 111 11.09 -14.33 -17.08
CA LYS A 111 11.50 -15.24 -18.17
C LYS A 111 12.82 -14.83 -18.81
#